data_AF-A0A3M1AYZ8-F1
#
_entry.id   AF-A0A3M1AYZ8-F1
#
_cell.length_a   1.000
_cell.length_b   1.000
_cell.length_c   1.000
_cell.angle_alpha   90.00
_cell.angle_beta   90.00
_cell.angle_gamma   90.00
#
_symmetry.space_group_name_H-M   'P 1'
#
loop_
_entity.id
_entity.type
_entity.pdbx_description
1 polymer ?
#
loop_
_entity_poly.entity_id
_entity_poly.type
_entity_poly.pdbx_seq_one_letter_code
_entity_poly.pdbx_strand_id
1 'polypeptide(L)'
;MPLLSSRTPIRKTAFTAHPLKLLWMRWVSLSLALWLLNPAANFADGNCNKTSVGKTPLIDMGSNAYKGFEGGLYPGGTNTPPAG
;
A
#
# COMPACT_ATOMS: atom_id res chain seq x y z
N MET A 1 -16.74 -63.29 57.59
CA MET A 1 -17.86 -62.36 57.27
C MET A 1 -17.69 -61.10 58.12
N PRO A 2 -17.83 -59.86 57.61
CA PRO A 2 -17.26 -59.17 56.43
C PRO A 2 -16.16 -58.16 56.86
N LEU A 3 -15.11 -57.91 56.06
CA LEU A 3 -14.93 -56.77 55.14
C LEU A 3 -15.16 -55.38 55.74
N LEU A 4 -14.13 -54.51 55.71
CA LEU A 4 -14.21 -53.10 55.29
C LEU A 4 -12.77 -52.53 55.20
N SER A 5 -12.14 -52.55 54.02
CA SER A 5 -12.29 -51.60 52.90
C SER A 5 -11.47 -50.31 53.08
N SER A 6 -10.26 -50.36 52.53
CA SER A 6 -9.61 -49.35 51.66
C SER A 6 -10.10 -47.90 51.75
N ARG A 7 -9.18 -46.99 52.07
CA ARG A 7 -9.23 -45.61 51.58
C ARG A 7 -7.83 -45.13 51.19
N THR A 8 -7.46 -45.36 49.93
CA THR A 8 -6.41 -44.58 49.27
C THR A 8 -6.92 -43.15 49.03
N PRO A 9 -6.12 -42.10 49.27
CA PRO A 9 -6.49 -40.75 48.87
C PRO A 9 -6.33 -40.61 47.36
N ILE A 10 -7.44 -40.47 46.65
CA ILE A 10 -7.48 -40.07 45.24
C ILE A 10 -6.89 -38.67 45.14
N ARG A 11 -5.68 -38.57 44.56
CA ARG A 11 -5.03 -37.31 44.20
C ARG A 11 -5.85 -36.62 43.11
N LYS A 12 -6.64 -35.62 43.49
CA LYS A 12 -7.32 -34.72 42.56
C LYS A 12 -6.28 -33.76 41.95
N THR A 13 -5.67 -34.11 40.82
CA THR A 13 -5.01 -33.09 39.99
C THR A 13 -6.08 -32.31 39.26
N ALA A 14 -6.30 -31.09 39.73
CA ALA A 14 -7.28 -30.15 39.24
C ALA A 14 -7.03 -29.76 37.78
N PHE A 15 -8.09 -29.88 36.99
CA PHE A 15 -8.53 -28.98 35.93
C PHE A 15 -7.63 -27.76 35.63
N THR A 16 -6.89 -27.80 34.52
CA THR A 16 -6.21 -26.63 33.94
C THR A 16 -7.21 -25.84 33.09
N ALA A 17 -7.98 -24.98 33.74
CA ALA A 17 -8.84 -24.01 33.09
C ALA A 17 -8.01 -22.81 32.59
N HIS A 18 -7.74 -22.73 31.28
CA HIS A 18 -7.25 -21.49 30.65
C HIS A 18 -7.94 -21.15 29.31
N PRO A 19 -9.29 -21.23 29.20
CA PRO A 19 -9.98 -20.94 27.94
C PRO A 19 -9.79 -19.49 27.48
N LEU A 20 -9.66 -18.54 28.44
CA LEU A 20 -9.46 -17.12 28.14
C LEU A 20 -8.08 -16.81 27.54
N LYS A 21 -7.01 -17.46 28.04
CA LYS A 21 -5.64 -17.27 27.50
C LYS A 21 -5.53 -17.81 26.07
N LEU A 22 -6.20 -18.94 25.78
CA LEU A 22 -6.20 -19.52 24.45
C LEU A 22 -6.95 -18.63 23.44
N LEU A 23 -8.07 -18.04 23.86
CA LEU A 23 -8.84 -17.09 23.04
C LEU A 23 -8.02 -15.83 22.73
N TRP A 24 -7.35 -15.27 23.73
CA TRP A 24 -6.47 -14.10 23.57
C TRP A 24 -5.29 -14.38 22.64
N MET A 25 -4.63 -15.55 22.77
CA MET A 25 -3.54 -15.96 21.87
C MET A 25 -4.01 -16.12 20.43
N ARG A 26 -5.21 -16.66 20.19
CA ARG A 26 -5.76 -16.79 18.82
C ARG A 26 -6.05 -15.44 18.19
N TRP A 27 -6.55 -14.48 18.97
CA TRP A 27 -6.77 -13.11 18.50
C TRP A 27 -5.47 -12.40 18.14
N VAL A 28 -4.45 -12.49 19.01
CA VAL A 28 -3.12 -11.90 18.73
C VAL A 28 -2.51 -12.51 17.46
N SER A 29 -2.57 -13.84 17.31
CA SER A 29 -2.08 -14.51 16.11
C SER A 29 -2.85 -14.11 14.85
N LEU A 30 -4.18 -13.95 14.93
CA LEU A 30 -5.01 -13.53 13.81
C LEU A 30 -4.70 -12.08 13.40
N SER A 31 -4.59 -11.16 14.36
CA SER A 31 -4.24 -9.76 14.11
C SER A 31 -2.85 -9.63 13.49
N LEU A 32 -1.87 -10.38 13.99
CA LEU A 32 -0.52 -10.40 13.44
C LEU A 32 -0.51 -10.97 12.02
N ALA A 33 -1.25 -12.06 11.77
CA ALA A 33 -1.39 -12.62 10.44
C ALA A 33 -2.05 -11.64 9.45
N LEU A 34 -3.11 -10.94 9.87
CA LEU A 34 -3.75 -9.90 9.06
C LEU A 34 -2.79 -8.75 8.71
N TRP A 35 -1.94 -8.36 9.67
CA TRP A 35 -0.96 -7.31 9.47
C TRP A 35 0.15 -7.74 8.49
N LEU A 36 0.60 -8.99 8.57
CA LEU A 36 1.57 -9.58 7.64
C LEU A 36 1.03 -9.76 6.22
N LEU A 37 -0.29 -9.94 6.08
CA LEU A 37 -0.96 -10.10 4.77
C LEU A 37 -1.39 -8.77 4.16
N ASN A 38 -1.11 -7.60 4.77
CA ASN A 38 -1.51 -6.32 4.20
C ASN A 38 -0.72 -6.05 2.91
N PRO A 39 -1.32 -6.14 1.70
CA PRO A 39 -0.62 -5.75 0.49
C PRO A 39 -0.35 -4.25 0.60
N ALA A 40 0.92 -3.85 0.52
CA ALA A 40 1.25 -2.44 0.38
C ALA A 40 0.48 -1.91 -0.83
N ALA A 41 -0.54 -1.09 -0.58
CA ALA A 41 -1.32 -0.47 -1.62
C ALA A 41 -0.37 0.42 -2.41
N ASN A 42 0.04 -0.06 -3.59
CA ASN A 42 0.81 0.72 -4.54
C ASN A 42 -0.15 1.74 -5.15
N PHE A 43 -0.37 2.85 -4.44
CA PHE A 43 -0.96 4.01 -5.06
C PHE A 43 0.02 4.49 -6.12
N ALA A 44 -0.42 4.52 -7.38
CA ALA A 44 0.35 5.18 -8.43
C ALA A 44 0.58 6.63 -7.97
N ASP A 45 1.84 6.97 -7.73
CA ASP A 45 2.28 8.31 -7.37
C ASP A 45 1.75 9.27 -8.45
N GLY A 46 0.95 10.27 -8.06
CA GLY A 46 0.39 11.30 -8.96
C GLY A 46 1.44 12.26 -9.50
N ASN A 47 2.69 11.81 -9.54
CA ASN A 47 3.86 12.56 -9.90
C ASN A 47 3.97 12.65 -11.42
N CYS A 48 3.25 13.64 -11.96
CA CYS A 48 3.32 14.05 -13.35
C CYS A 48 4.68 14.67 -13.73
N ASN A 49 5.63 14.79 -12.79
CA ASN A 49 6.95 15.37 -13.03
C ASN A 49 7.85 14.46 -13.89
N LYS A 50 7.38 13.27 -14.27
CA LYS A 50 8.07 12.34 -15.19
C LYS A 50 7.57 12.39 -16.64
N THR A 51 6.66 13.31 -16.99
CA THR A 51 6.14 13.41 -18.37
C THR A 51 7.02 14.27 -19.30
N SER A 52 7.97 15.03 -18.74
CA SER A 52 8.93 15.78 -19.54
C SER A 52 9.99 14.86 -20.14
N VAL A 53 10.15 14.92 -21.46
CA VAL A 53 11.19 14.19 -22.22
C VAL A 53 12.45 15.04 -22.46
N GLY A 54 12.63 16.14 -21.71
CA GLY A 54 13.79 17.04 -21.85
C GLY A 54 13.80 17.80 -23.19
N LYS A 55 12.63 18.05 -23.78
CA LYS A 55 12.46 18.87 -24.98
C LYS A 55 11.82 20.19 -24.62
N THR A 56 12.26 21.27 -25.27
CA THR A 56 11.60 22.57 -25.20
C THR A 56 10.23 22.47 -25.89
N PRO A 57 9.12 22.82 -25.22
CA PRO A 57 7.80 22.85 -25.84
C PRO A 57 7.74 23.83 -27.02
N LEU A 58 6.94 23.52 -28.04
CA LEU A 58 6.85 24.31 -29.27
C LEU A 58 6.49 25.79 -29.01
N ILE A 59 5.62 26.04 -28.02
CA ILE A 59 5.20 27.39 -27.61
C ILE A 59 6.32 28.20 -26.94
N ASP A 60 7.32 27.52 -26.36
CA ASP A 60 8.44 28.16 -25.66
C ASP A 60 9.67 28.33 -26.57
N MET A 61 9.61 27.80 -27.80
CA MET A 61 10.71 27.86 -28.76
C MET A 61 10.89 29.25 -29.39
N GLY A 62 9.83 30.06 -29.46
CA GLY A 62 9.85 31.33 -30.19
C GLY A 62 10.26 31.13 -31.66
N SER A 63 11.21 31.95 -32.13
CA SER A 63 11.73 31.88 -33.52
C SER A 63 12.78 30.79 -33.75
N ASN A 64 13.06 29.91 -32.77
CA ASN A 64 13.97 28.78 -32.98
C ASN A 64 13.32 27.72 -33.87
N ALA A 65 14.12 27.00 -34.65
CA ALA A 65 13.61 25.98 -35.57
C ALA A 65 13.63 24.56 -34.98
N TYR A 66 12.58 23.79 -35.24
CA TYR A 66 12.50 22.35 -35.04
C TYR A 66 12.20 21.66 -36.37
N LYS A 67 13.10 20.76 -36.81
CA LYS A 67 12.97 20.04 -38.09
C LYS A 67 12.79 20.95 -39.32
N GLY A 68 13.39 22.14 -39.28
CA GLY A 68 13.30 23.13 -40.36
C GLY A 68 12.05 24.03 -40.31
N PHE A 69 11.17 23.85 -39.31
CA PHE A 69 10.00 24.70 -39.08
C PHE A 69 10.24 25.61 -37.88
N GLU A 70 9.77 26.84 -37.95
CA GLU A 70 9.80 27.76 -36.81
C GLU A 70 8.94 27.23 -35.64
N GLY A 71 9.32 27.59 -34.42
CA GLY A 71 8.50 27.39 -33.23
C GLY A 71 7.24 28.26 -33.22
N GLY A 72 6.55 28.27 -32.09
CA GLY A 72 5.27 28.96 -31.96
C GLY A 72 4.13 28.25 -32.69
N LEU A 73 2.91 28.74 -32.48
CA LEU A 73 1.69 28.21 -33.10
C LEU A 73 1.34 28.94 -34.42
N TYR A 74 1.93 30.10 -34.65
CA TYR A 74 1.68 30.99 -35.78
C TYR A 74 2.99 31.55 -36.34
N PRO A 75 2.99 32.04 -37.60
CA PRO A 75 4.20 32.57 -38.24
C PRO A 75 4.94 33.61 -37.40
N GLY A 76 6.27 33.61 -37.48
CA GLY A 76 7.13 34.50 -36.70
C GLY A 76 7.39 34.02 -35.27
N GLY A 77 7.17 32.74 -34.98
CA GLY A 77 7.47 32.17 -33.66
C GLY A 77 6.45 32.56 -32.59
N THR A 78 5.24 32.95 -33.00
CA THR A 78 4.26 33.58 -32.10
C THR A 78 3.22 32.56 -31.63
N ASN A 79 2.68 32.78 -30.43
CA ASN A 79 1.56 31.99 -29.89
C ASN A 79 0.24 32.76 -29.91
N THR A 80 0.25 33.94 -30.52
CA THR A 80 -0.92 34.80 -30.65
C THR A 80 -1.46 34.66 -32.08
N PRO A 81 -2.75 34.34 -32.25
CA PRO A 81 -3.34 34.29 -33.58
C PRO A 81 -3.22 35.64 -34.28
N PRO A 82 -2.96 35.66 -35.61
CA PRO A 82 -3.03 36.87 -36.40
C PRO A 82 -4.41 37.53 -36.32
N ALA A 83 -4.45 38.86 -36.44
CA ALA A 83 -5.70 39.56 -36.69
C ALA A 83 -6.23 39.13 -38.07
N GLY A 84 -7.45 38.59 -38.10
CA GLY A 84 -8.13 38.14 -39.32
C GLY A 84 -8.69 39.29 -40.17
#